data_AF-A0A833AR93-F1
#
_entry.id   AF-A0A833AR93-F1
#
_cell.length_a   1.000
_cell.length_b   1.000
_cell.length_c   1.000
_cell.angle_alpha   90.00
_cell.angle_beta   90.00
_cell.angle_gamma   90.00
#
_symmetry.space_group_name_H-M   'P 1'
#
loop_
_entity.id
_entity.type
_entity.pdbx_description
1 polymer ?
#
loop_
_entity_poly.entity_id
_entity_poly.type
_entity_poly.pdbx_seq_one_letter_code
_entity_poly.pdbx_strand_id
1 'polypeptide(L)' 'KDLPPNARHYLKAIEEITETPVAILSVGSKREETIVIQS' A
#
# COMPACT_ATOMS: atom_id res chain seq x y z
N LYS A 1 -2.86 8.66 -5.21
CA LYS A 1 -2.68 8.76 -6.70
C LYS A 1 -1.28 8.31 -7.12
N ASP A 2 -0.53 7.73 -6.18
CA ASP A 2 0.94 7.69 -6.21
C ASP A 2 1.49 6.32 -6.62
N LEU A 3 0.64 5.29 -6.60
CA LEU A 3 0.95 3.94 -7.06
C LEU A 3 0.36 3.69 -8.45
N PRO A 4 1.05 2.97 -9.35
CA PRO A 4 0.46 2.51 -10.61
C PRO A 4 -0.80 1.65 -10.40
N PRO A 5 -1.72 1.56 -11.38
CA PRO A 5 -2.95 0.79 -11.26
C PRO A 5 -2.74 -0.66 -10.79
N ASN A 6 -1.77 -1.37 -11.36
CA ASN A 6 -1.51 -2.76 -11.00
C ASN A 6 -0.96 -2.92 -9.58
N ALA A 7 -0.17 -1.96 -9.09
CA ALA A 7 0.31 -1.97 -7.72
C ALA A 7 -0.86 -1.81 -6.71
N ARG A 8 -1.86 -0.98 -7.04
CA ARG A 8 -3.07 -0.86 -6.22
C ARG A 8 -3.90 -2.14 -6.23
N HIS A 9 -4.04 -2.80 -7.38
CA HIS A 9 -4.73 -4.09 -7.47
C HIS A 9 -4.00 -5.18 -6.68
N TYR A 10 -2.66 -5.19 -6.72
CA TYR A 10 -1.85 -6.11 -5.94
C TYR A 10 -2.07 -5.94 -4.43
N LEU A 11 -2.06 -4.69 -3.93
CA LEU A 11 -2.35 -4.40 -2.52
C LEU A 11 -3.77 -4.85 -2.12
N LYS A 12 -4.77 -4.55 -2.96
CA LYS A 12 -6.16 -4.98 -2.71
C LYS A 12 -6.28 -6.50 -2.60
N ALA A 13 -5.59 -7.25 -3.45
CA ALA A 13 -5.57 -8.71 -3.38
C ALA A 13 -4.94 -9.21 -2.06
N ILE A 14 -3.87 -8.57 -1.58
CA ILE A 14 -3.29 -8.89 -0.26
C ILE A 14 -4.30 -8.64 0.86
N GLU A 15 -4.98 -7.48 0.85
CA GLU A 15 -6.00 -7.14 1.85
C GLU A 15 -7.15 -8.16 1.85
N GLU A 16 -7.60 -8.60 0.68
CA GLU A 16 -8.66 -9.62 0.54
C GLU A 16 -8.22 -10.99 1.05
N ILE A 17 -7.00 -11.44 0.71
CA ILE A 17 -6.47 -12.74 1.13
C ILE A 17 -6.21 -12.79 2.64
N THR A 18 -5.76 -11.67 3.21
CA THR A 18 -5.36 -11.58 4.62
C THR A 18 -6.46 -11.06 5.53
N GLU A 19 -7.59 -10.65 4.95
CA GLU A 19 -8.71 -9.98 5.64
C GLU A 19 -8.25 -8.81 6.53
N THR A 20 -7.13 -8.17 6.17
CA THR A 20 -6.46 -7.16 6.98
C THR A 20 -6.10 -5.95 6.12
N PRO A 21 -6.50 -4.72 6.50
CA PRO A 21 -6.21 -3.53 5.72
C PRO A 21 -4.72 -3.15 5.78
N VAL A 22 -4.17 -2.68 4.66
CA VAL A 22 -2.84 -2.11 4.59
C VAL A 22 -2.90 -0.65 5.04
N ALA A 23 -2.28 -0.36 6.18
CA ALA A 23 -2.26 1.01 6.73
C ALA A 23 -1.03 1.83 6.27
N ILE A 24 0.11 1.17 6.01
CA ILE A 24 1.39 1.83 5.72
C ILE A 24 2.14 1.05 4.65
N LEU A 25 2.74 1.76 3.69
CA LEU A 25 3.58 1.18 2.64
C LEU A 25 4.93 1.90 2.55
N SER A 26 6.03 1.18 2.80
CA SER A 26 7.40 1.67 2.55
C SER A 26 7.73 1.49 1.08
N VAL A 27 8.00 2.58 0.35
CA VAL A 27 8.27 2.57 -1.10
C VAL A 27 9.73 2.93 -1.44
N GLY A 28 10.53 3.24 -0.43
CA GLY A 28 11.96 3.51 -0.56
C GLY A 28 12.71 3.31 0.76
N SER A 29 13.97 3.72 0.79
CA SER A 29 14.86 3.52 1.94
C SER A 29 14.83 4.69 2.92
N LYS A 30 14.37 5.86 2.49
CA LYS A 30 14.26 7.05 3.33
C LYS A 30 12.94 7.07 4.09
N ARG A 31 12.93 7.74 5.24
CA ARG A 31 11.73 7.84 6.10
C ARG A 31 10.56 8.49 5.38
N GLU A 32 10.83 9.48 4.54
CA GLU A 32 9.84 10.23 3.77
C GLU A 32 9.26 9.42 2.61
N GLU A 33 9.91 8.31 2.21
CA GLU A 33 9.47 7.39 1.16
C GLU A 33 8.49 6.35 1.74
N THR A 34 7.50 6.85 2.49
CA THR A 34 6.45 6.05 3.13
C THR A 34 5.09 6.62 2.77
N ILE A 35 4.17 5.77 2.33
CA ILE A 35 2.77 6.12 2.09
C ILE A 35 1.97 5.68 3.30
N VAL A 36 1.31 6.62 3.97
CA VAL A 36 0.32 6.33 5.02
C VAL A 36 -1.06 6.34 4.38
N ILE A 37 -1.75 5.21 4.42
CA ILE A 37 -3.09 5.07 3.87
C ILE A 37 -4.08 5.49 4.96
N GLN A 38 -4.77 6.59 4.74
CA GLN A 38 -5.90 6.98 5.59
C GLN A 38 -7.12 6.17 5.17
N SER A 39 -7.65 5.37 6.09
CA SER A 39 -8.89 4.61 5.99
C SER A 39 -10.12 5.52 6.02
#